data_AF-A0A7S3X1D2-F1
#
_entry.id   AF-A0A7S3X1D2-F1
#
_cell.length_a   1.000
_cell.length_b   1.000
_cell.length_c   1.000
_cell.angle_alpha   90.00
_cell.angle_beta   90.00
_cell.angle_gamma   90.00
#
_symmetry.space_group_name_H-M   'P 1'
#
loop_
_entity.id
_entity.type
_entity.pdbx_description
1 polymer ?
#
loop_
_entity_poly.entity_id
_entity_poly.type
_entity_poly.pdbx_seq_one_letter_code
_entity_poly.pdbx_strand_id
1 'polypeptide(L)'
;WTSLVTPVGPAAAAAATAAAPPMRTYMLVALSLLASPVLGFSKLPDDRSPPPSASPAPPPSAFPSPPPSASPSPPPPPSTPPSPSTPPPPPPRMPLSITEPCSLTDGGSCATSSNYPGDYGSDEECTIKGVPPAGLEVVAFDVEPDDTDGGCSHDYLTVNGVKYCGTSGPQGVVPEDGVIEWTSDDGVVRSGWKARTDGSLSPRLLTISTHVSNPFRSAGR
;
A
#
# COMPACT_ATOMS: atom_id res chain seq x y z
N TRP A 1 56.16 -41.15 -29.00
CA TRP A 1 55.31 -41.70 -30.07
C TRP A 1 53.86 -41.39 -29.74
N THR A 2 53.40 -40.27 -30.33
CA THR A 2 52.01 -39.93 -30.75
C THR A 2 50.90 -40.03 -29.70
N SER A 3 50.49 -38.95 -29.00
CA SER A 3 49.55 -37.90 -29.46
C SER A 3 48.33 -38.40 -30.22
N LEU A 4 47.15 -38.33 -29.59
CA LEU A 4 45.88 -38.12 -30.28
C LEU A 4 45.12 -36.98 -29.60
N VAL A 5 45.33 -35.80 -30.15
CA VAL A 5 44.42 -34.66 -30.05
C VAL A 5 43.41 -34.84 -31.18
N THR A 6 42.12 -34.81 -30.89
CA THR A 6 41.09 -34.59 -31.92
C THR A 6 40.34 -33.29 -31.65
N PRO A 7 40.06 -32.49 -32.70
CA PRO A 7 39.64 -31.10 -32.57
C PRO A 7 38.13 -30.91 -32.51
N VAL A 8 37.79 -29.74 -31.97
CA VAL A 8 36.49 -29.04 -32.03
C VAL A 8 36.03 -28.86 -33.49
N GLY A 9 34.77 -29.18 -33.76
CA GLY A 9 34.04 -28.85 -34.99
C GLY A 9 32.69 -28.17 -34.66
N PRO A 10 32.20 -27.22 -35.49
CA PRO A 10 31.23 -26.22 -35.06
C PRO A 10 29.75 -26.54 -35.38
N ALA A 11 28.90 -25.86 -34.61
CA ALA A 11 27.59 -25.27 -34.95
C ALA A 11 26.58 -26.08 -35.79
N ALA A 12 25.50 -26.50 -35.13
CA ALA A 12 24.19 -26.58 -35.74
C ALA A 12 23.24 -25.64 -34.98
N ALA A 13 23.04 -24.44 -35.52
CA ALA A 13 21.97 -23.55 -35.11
C ALA A 13 20.65 -24.16 -35.59
N ALA A 14 19.89 -24.76 -34.67
CA ALA A 14 18.50 -25.12 -34.92
C ALA A 14 17.64 -23.85 -34.73
N ALA A 15 17.25 -23.25 -35.84
CA ALA A 15 16.21 -22.22 -35.88
C ALA A 15 14.88 -22.87 -35.47
N ALA A 16 14.49 -22.71 -34.21
CA ALA A 16 13.14 -23.00 -33.75
C ALA A 16 12.25 -21.81 -34.14
N THR A 17 11.37 -22.09 -35.09
CA THR A 17 10.25 -21.28 -35.57
C THR A 17 9.51 -20.56 -34.43
N ALA A 18 9.45 -19.24 -34.53
CA ALA A 18 8.55 -18.41 -33.74
C ALA A 18 7.09 -18.81 -33.99
N ALA A 19 6.49 -19.54 -33.05
CA ALA A 19 5.05 -19.69 -32.98
C ALA A 19 4.48 -18.41 -32.35
N ALA A 20 3.65 -17.69 -33.11
CA ALA A 20 2.90 -16.54 -32.62
C ALA A 20 1.96 -16.96 -31.46
N PRO A 21 1.74 -16.11 -30.44
CA PRO A 21 0.78 -16.41 -29.40
C PRO A 21 -0.65 -16.41 -29.96
N PRO A 22 -1.55 -17.28 -29.47
CA PRO A 22 -2.96 -17.19 -29.82
C PRO A 22 -3.53 -15.87 -29.30
N MET A 23 -4.03 -15.04 -30.23
CA MET A 23 -4.89 -13.89 -29.92
C MET A 23 -6.10 -14.41 -29.13
N ARG A 24 -6.07 -14.25 -27.81
CA ARG A 24 -7.24 -14.51 -26.96
C ARG A 24 -8.28 -13.43 -27.22
N THR A 25 -9.33 -13.85 -27.90
CA THR A 25 -10.62 -13.18 -28.07
C THR A 25 -11.08 -12.54 -26.75
N TYR A 26 -11.11 -11.22 -26.72
CA TYR A 26 -11.89 -10.45 -25.74
C TYR A 26 -13.37 -10.80 -25.92
N MET A 27 -13.94 -11.58 -24.99
CA MET A 27 -15.38 -11.66 -24.81
C MET A 27 -15.86 -10.32 -24.22
N LEU A 28 -16.22 -9.39 -25.12
CA LEU A 28 -17.04 -8.24 -24.81
C LEU A 28 -18.42 -8.72 -24.35
N VAL A 29 -18.65 -8.81 -23.05
CA VAL A 29 -20.02 -8.89 -22.50
C VAL A 29 -20.53 -7.46 -22.39
N ALA A 30 -21.02 -6.94 -23.51
CA ALA A 30 -21.74 -5.68 -23.55
C ALA A 30 -23.25 -5.96 -23.61
N LEU A 31 -23.98 -5.13 -22.86
CA LEU A 31 -25.35 -4.69 -23.11
C LEU A 31 -26.49 -5.54 -22.53
N SER A 32 -26.95 -5.14 -21.35
CA SER A 32 -28.38 -5.11 -21.02
C SER A 32 -28.66 -3.92 -20.09
N LEU A 33 -28.78 -2.74 -20.69
CA LEU A 33 -29.41 -1.58 -20.08
C LEU A 33 -30.93 -1.72 -20.28
N LEU A 34 -31.65 -2.11 -19.24
CA LEU A 34 -33.09 -1.87 -19.14
C LEU A 34 -33.29 -0.65 -18.25
N ALA A 35 -33.25 0.52 -18.87
CA ALA A 35 -33.75 1.75 -18.29
C ALA A 35 -35.28 1.76 -18.45
N SER A 36 -36.01 1.62 -17.33
CA SER A 36 -37.44 1.89 -17.27
C SER A 36 -37.66 3.36 -16.87
N PRO A 37 -38.42 4.16 -17.65
CA PRO A 37 -38.82 5.49 -17.25
C PRO A 37 -40.08 5.42 -16.39
N VAL A 38 -39.99 5.77 -15.10
CA VAL A 38 -41.18 6.10 -14.31
C VAL A 38 -41.27 7.61 -14.20
N LEU A 39 -42.27 8.12 -14.89
CA LEU A 39 -42.73 9.49 -14.93
C LEU A 39 -43.33 9.94 -13.59
N GLY A 40 -43.07 11.20 -13.23
CA GLY A 40 -43.92 12.03 -12.37
C GLY A 40 -43.84 11.72 -10.86
N PHE A 41 -43.90 12.68 -9.95
CA PHE A 41 -44.49 14.01 -10.00
C PHE A 41 -43.81 14.85 -8.91
N SER A 42 -43.35 16.05 -9.28
CA SER A 42 -43.02 17.10 -8.33
C SER A 42 -44.30 17.61 -7.68
N LYS A 43 -44.40 17.56 -6.35
CA LYS A 43 -45.38 18.34 -5.59
C LYS A 43 -44.64 19.28 -4.63
N LEU A 44 -44.48 20.53 -5.09
CA LEU A 44 -44.13 21.71 -4.31
C LEU A 44 -45.36 22.18 -3.49
N PRO A 45 -45.18 23.09 -2.51
CA PRO A 45 -45.91 23.10 -1.25
C PRO A 45 -47.23 23.87 -1.31
N ASP A 46 -48.24 23.37 -0.61
CA ASP A 46 -49.45 24.13 -0.29
C ASP A 46 -49.18 25.01 0.94
N ASP A 47 -48.88 26.28 0.64
CA ASP A 47 -49.08 27.45 1.49
C ASP A 47 -50.57 27.60 1.82
N ARG A 48 -50.91 27.76 3.11
CA ARG A 48 -52.09 28.51 3.61
C ARG A 48 -52.18 28.47 5.14
N SER A 49 -51.60 29.47 5.79
CA SER A 49 -52.06 29.96 7.09
C SER A 49 -53.33 30.81 6.93
N PRO A 50 -54.29 30.69 7.85
CA PRO A 50 -55.09 31.84 8.27
C PRO A 50 -55.36 31.82 9.80
N PRO A 51 -56.09 32.82 10.32
CA PRO A 51 -55.67 34.13 10.82
C PRO A 51 -55.43 34.15 12.36
N PRO A 52 -54.93 35.26 12.95
CA PRO A 52 -54.77 35.37 14.41
C PRO A 52 -56.13 35.48 15.10
N SER A 53 -56.39 34.59 16.07
CA SER A 53 -57.55 34.72 16.97
C SER A 53 -57.17 35.54 18.20
N ALA A 54 -58.06 36.45 18.56
CA ALA A 54 -57.87 37.57 19.44
C ALA A 54 -57.47 37.19 20.88
N SER A 55 -56.53 37.98 21.41
CA SER A 55 -56.09 37.97 22.80
C SER A 55 -57.10 38.74 23.68
N PRO A 56 -57.62 38.16 24.78
CA PRO A 56 -58.33 38.93 25.80
C PRO A 56 -57.33 39.61 26.73
N ALA A 57 -57.51 40.92 26.95
CA ALA A 57 -56.76 41.69 27.93
C ALA A 57 -57.06 41.21 29.37
N PRO A 58 -56.05 40.87 30.20
CA PRO A 58 -56.28 40.67 31.63
C PRO A 58 -56.42 42.03 32.37
N PRO A 59 -57.17 42.06 33.48
CA PRO A 59 -57.41 43.27 34.28
C PRO A 59 -56.14 43.82 34.96
N PRO A 60 -56.14 45.08 35.41
CA PRO A 60 -55.01 45.66 36.13
C PRO A 60 -54.94 45.08 37.56
N SER A 61 -54.11 44.06 37.75
CA SER A 61 -53.75 43.57 39.09
C SER A 61 -52.57 44.39 39.62
N ALA A 62 -52.86 45.25 40.58
CA ALA A 62 -51.86 45.89 41.43
C ALA A 62 -51.16 44.82 42.29
N PHE A 63 -49.99 44.37 41.86
CA PHE A 63 -49.09 43.56 42.69
C PHE A 63 -48.03 44.46 43.34
N PRO A 64 -47.78 44.33 44.66
CA PRO A 64 -46.67 45.00 45.31
C PRO A 64 -45.32 44.43 44.82
N SER A 65 -44.35 45.31 44.61
CA SER A 65 -43.00 44.96 44.13
C SER A 65 -42.30 43.97 45.09
N PRO A 66 -41.64 42.91 44.56
CA PRO A 66 -40.80 42.06 45.38
C PRO A 66 -39.54 42.83 45.85
N PRO A 67 -38.93 42.43 46.98
CA PRO A 67 -37.68 43.00 47.46
C PRO A 67 -36.54 42.79 46.44
N PRO A 68 -35.47 43.61 46.47
CA PRO A 68 -34.36 43.47 45.54
C PRO A 68 -33.70 42.10 45.70
N SER A 69 -33.82 41.28 44.66
CA SER A 69 -33.15 39.98 44.55
C SER A 69 -31.64 40.21 44.55
N ALA A 70 -30.93 39.52 45.44
CA ALA A 70 -29.47 39.53 45.46
C ALA A 70 -28.93 39.18 44.07
N SER A 71 -27.99 39.99 43.57
CA SER A 71 -27.36 39.79 42.26
C SER A 71 -26.65 38.43 42.23
N PRO A 72 -26.89 37.58 41.22
CA PRO A 72 -26.15 36.33 41.09
C PRO A 72 -24.66 36.64 40.80
N SER A 73 -23.76 35.89 41.45
CA SER A 73 -22.33 35.95 41.15
C SER A 73 -22.06 35.55 39.70
N PRO A 74 -21.04 36.14 39.04
CA PRO A 74 -20.67 35.77 37.68
C PRO A 74 -20.23 34.30 37.59
N PRO A 75 -20.52 33.61 36.48
CA PRO A 75 -20.07 32.24 36.27
C PRO A 75 -18.53 32.18 36.23
N PRO A 76 -17.94 31.04 36.65
CA PRO A 76 -16.49 30.85 36.55
C PRO A 76 -16.02 30.91 35.08
N PRO A 77 -14.77 31.34 34.83
CA PRO A 77 -14.23 31.38 33.48
C PRO A 77 -14.18 29.97 32.87
N PRO A 78 -14.32 29.85 31.54
CA PRO A 78 -14.24 28.57 30.86
C PRO A 78 -12.85 27.94 31.04
N SER A 79 -12.83 26.69 31.48
CA SER A 79 -11.61 25.90 31.60
C SER A 79 -10.92 25.77 30.24
N THR A 80 -9.61 26.04 30.18
CA THR A 80 -8.82 25.87 28.96
C THR A 80 -8.83 24.41 28.50
N PRO A 81 -8.96 24.13 27.19
CA PRO A 81 -8.91 22.76 26.68
C PRO A 81 -7.54 22.11 26.98
N PRO A 82 -7.50 20.81 27.26
CA PRO A 82 -6.24 20.10 27.48
C PRO A 82 -5.38 20.16 26.21
N SER A 83 -4.08 20.38 26.39
CA SER A 83 -3.10 20.31 25.30
C SER A 83 -3.17 18.95 24.59
N PRO A 84 -3.04 18.88 23.25
CA PRO A 84 -3.05 17.61 22.54
C PRO A 84 -1.92 16.72 23.06
N SER A 85 -2.28 15.50 23.48
CA SER A 85 -1.31 14.47 23.86
C SER A 85 -0.46 14.11 22.64
N THR A 86 0.85 14.07 22.80
CA THR A 86 1.78 13.60 21.76
C THR A 86 1.43 12.18 21.34
N PRO A 87 1.49 11.82 20.03
CA PRO A 87 1.28 10.46 19.58
C PRO A 87 2.25 9.48 20.27
N PRO A 88 1.84 8.24 20.52
CA PRO A 88 2.76 7.22 21.01
C PRO A 88 3.92 7.03 20.04
N PRO A 89 5.13 6.70 20.54
CA PRO A 89 6.27 6.38 19.68
C PRO A 89 5.91 5.18 18.79
N PRO A 90 6.38 5.16 17.52
CA PRO A 90 6.13 4.04 16.63
C PRO A 90 6.73 2.75 17.21
N PRO A 91 6.14 1.58 16.91
CA PRO A 91 6.69 0.31 17.34
C PRO A 91 8.13 0.13 16.82
N PRO A 92 9.00 -0.55 17.59
CA PRO A 92 10.36 -0.84 17.16
C PRO A 92 10.34 -1.67 15.87
N ARG A 93 11.05 -1.21 14.85
CA ARG A 93 11.20 -1.93 13.58
C ARG A 93 12.17 -3.09 13.79
N MET A 94 11.78 -4.28 13.34
CA MET A 94 12.68 -5.44 13.31
C MET A 94 13.81 -5.18 12.31
N PRO A 95 15.07 -5.51 12.61
CA PRO A 95 16.16 -5.31 11.65
C PRO A 95 15.94 -6.20 10.42
N LEU A 96 16.31 -5.69 9.24
CA LEU A 96 16.29 -6.46 8.00
C LEU A 96 17.28 -7.64 8.11
N SER A 97 16.81 -8.85 7.87
CA SER A 97 17.61 -10.07 7.86
C SER A 97 17.18 -10.98 6.73
N ILE A 98 18.13 -11.66 6.09
CA ILE A 98 17.90 -12.62 5.01
C ILE A 98 18.60 -13.93 5.35
N THR A 99 18.00 -15.07 5.00
CA THR A 99 18.65 -16.37 5.06
C THR A 99 19.20 -16.77 3.69
N GLU A 100 20.28 -17.55 3.68
CA GLU A 100 20.77 -18.20 2.47
C GLU A 100 19.72 -19.18 1.91
N PRO A 101 19.69 -19.42 0.58
CA PRO A 101 20.66 -18.94 -0.43
C PRO A 101 20.33 -17.56 -1.04
N CYS A 102 19.30 -16.87 -0.54
CA CYS A 102 18.99 -15.52 -0.99
C CYS A 102 20.01 -14.51 -0.47
N SER A 103 20.20 -13.44 -1.22
CA SER A 103 21.25 -12.46 -0.93
C SER A 103 20.75 -11.02 -0.99
N LEU A 104 21.34 -10.17 -0.16
CA LEU A 104 21.17 -8.73 -0.25
C LEU A 104 22.19 -8.14 -1.24
N THR A 105 21.69 -7.36 -2.20
CA THR A 105 22.47 -6.67 -3.22
C THR A 105 22.26 -5.16 -3.14
N ASP A 106 22.97 -4.37 -3.97
CA ASP A 106 22.89 -2.91 -4.01
C ASP A 106 23.08 -2.24 -2.63
N GLY A 107 24.07 -2.72 -1.87
CA GLY A 107 24.38 -2.20 -0.54
C GLY A 107 23.31 -2.50 0.52
N GLY A 108 22.51 -3.56 0.33
CA GLY A 108 21.43 -3.93 1.25
C GLY A 108 20.05 -3.41 0.83
N SER A 109 19.95 -2.76 -0.33
CA SER A 109 18.71 -2.14 -0.80
C SER A 109 17.81 -3.13 -1.54
N CYS A 110 18.39 -4.16 -2.16
CA CYS A 110 17.67 -5.17 -2.92
C CYS A 110 17.88 -6.56 -2.30
N ALA A 111 16.88 -7.42 -2.38
CA ALA A 111 17.02 -8.86 -2.18
C ALA A 111 16.91 -9.59 -3.52
N THR A 112 17.61 -10.72 -3.65
CA THR A 112 17.58 -11.56 -4.85
C THR A 112 17.47 -13.04 -4.49
N SER A 113 16.95 -13.82 -5.42
CA SER A 113 17.20 -15.27 -5.47
C SER A 113 18.71 -15.55 -5.54
N SER A 114 19.09 -16.81 -5.31
CA SER A 114 20.46 -17.22 -5.51
C SER A 114 20.90 -16.98 -6.96
N ASN A 115 22.20 -16.74 -7.15
CA ASN A 115 22.86 -16.57 -8.46
C ASN A 115 22.33 -15.47 -9.40
N TYR A 116 21.28 -14.73 -9.03
CA TYR A 116 20.69 -13.67 -9.85
C TYR A 116 21.77 -12.70 -10.38
N PRO A 117 21.80 -12.38 -11.69
CA PRO A 117 20.76 -12.62 -12.71
C PRO A 117 20.86 -13.97 -13.45
N GLY A 118 21.71 -14.90 -12.99
CA GLY A 118 21.71 -16.29 -13.45
C GLY A 118 20.59 -17.10 -12.79
N ASP A 119 20.47 -18.37 -13.18
CA ASP A 119 19.39 -19.21 -12.70
C ASP A 119 19.52 -19.53 -11.20
N TYR A 120 18.40 -19.49 -10.48
CA TYR A 120 18.36 -19.94 -9.08
C TYR A 120 18.60 -21.46 -8.99
N GLY A 121 18.92 -21.94 -7.79
CA GLY A 121 19.09 -23.36 -7.52
C GLY A 121 17.76 -24.09 -7.31
N SER A 122 17.77 -25.39 -7.53
CA SER A 122 16.68 -26.30 -7.13
C SER A 122 16.67 -26.52 -5.61
N ASP A 123 15.50 -26.85 -5.05
CA ASP A 123 15.27 -27.13 -3.63
C ASP A 123 15.72 -26.01 -2.68
N GLU A 124 15.59 -24.76 -3.11
CA GLU A 124 15.97 -23.60 -2.30
C GLU A 124 14.84 -23.17 -1.37
N GLU A 125 15.20 -22.77 -0.15
CA GLU A 125 14.30 -22.09 0.76
C GLU A 125 15.02 -20.90 1.39
N CYS A 126 14.39 -19.74 1.37
CA CYS A 126 14.90 -18.58 2.11
C CYS A 126 13.79 -17.71 2.67
N THR A 127 14.12 -16.94 3.71
CA THR A 127 13.22 -15.97 4.33
C THR A 127 13.90 -14.62 4.48
N ILE A 128 13.20 -13.57 4.07
CA ILE A 128 13.55 -12.18 4.36
C ILE A 128 12.62 -11.69 5.47
N LYS A 129 13.17 -11.18 6.57
CA LYS A 129 12.42 -10.62 7.70
C LYS A 129 12.81 -9.18 7.95
N GLY A 130 11.91 -8.42 8.57
CA GLY A 130 12.14 -7.00 8.85
C GLY A 130 12.03 -6.12 7.60
N VAL A 131 11.31 -6.60 6.58
CA VAL A 131 11.01 -5.80 5.39
C VAL A 131 10.10 -4.63 5.80
N PRO A 132 10.44 -3.37 5.46
CA PRO A 132 9.57 -2.25 5.74
C PRO A 132 8.19 -2.42 5.09
N PRO A 133 7.09 -1.97 5.74
CA PRO A 133 5.75 -1.99 5.17
C PRO A 133 5.61 -0.88 4.12
N ALA A 134 6.30 -1.04 3.01
CA ALA A 134 6.27 -0.20 1.82
C ALA A 134 6.05 -1.09 0.59
N GLY A 135 5.52 -0.51 -0.49
CA GLY A 135 5.23 -1.26 -1.70
C GLY A 135 6.52 -1.84 -2.29
N LEU A 136 6.49 -3.09 -2.74
CA LEU A 136 7.65 -3.70 -3.38
C LEU A 136 7.85 -3.14 -4.79
N GLU A 137 9.09 -2.77 -5.11
CA GLU A 137 9.57 -2.55 -6.47
C GLU A 137 10.24 -3.84 -6.95
N VAL A 138 9.61 -4.51 -7.91
CA VAL A 138 10.11 -5.72 -8.55
C VAL A 138 10.99 -5.30 -9.73
N VAL A 139 12.30 -5.47 -9.57
CA VAL A 139 13.30 -5.13 -10.59
C VAL A 139 13.32 -6.17 -11.71
N ALA A 140 13.18 -7.45 -11.34
CA ALA A 140 13.03 -8.56 -12.27
C ALA A 140 12.27 -9.71 -11.59
N PHE A 141 11.54 -10.47 -12.38
CA PHE A 141 10.80 -11.63 -11.92
C PHE A 141 10.57 -12.59 -13.10
N ASP A 142 11.24 -13.72 -13.06
CA ASP A 142 11.09 -14.85 -13.98
C ASP A 142 11.32 -16.11 -13.15
N VAL A 143 10.21 -16.65 -12.67
CA VAL A 143 10.10 -17.84 -11.84
C VAL A 143 9.33 -18.88 -12.66
N GLU A 144 9.53 -20.19 -12.42
CA GLU A 144 8.76 -21.22 -13.10
C GLU A 144 7.26 -20.91 -13.07
N PRO A 145 6.59 -20.80 -14.23
CA PRO A 145 5.15 -20.60 -14.25
C PRO A 145 4.43 -21.90 -13.92
N ASP A 146 3.36 -21.79 -13.15
CA ASP A 146 2.44 -22.92 -12.94
C ASP A 146 1.70 -23.25 -14.24
N ASP A 147 1.61 -24.53 -14.60
CA ASP A 147 0.87 -25.01 -15.78
C ASP A 147 -0.62 -25.28 -15.48
N THR A 148 -1.04 -25.14 -14.21
CA THR A 148 -2.41 -25.35 -13.74
C THR A 148 -3.15 -24.04 -13.44
N ASP A 149 -4.14 -24.04 -12.55
CA ASP A 149 -5.09 -22.94 -12.26
C ASP A 149 -4.43 -21.70 -11.60
N GLY A 150 -3.13 -21.46 -11.80
CA GLY A 150 -2.38 -20.29 -11.32
C GLY A 150 -1.99 -20.38 -9.85
N GLY A 151 -1.81 -21.61 -9.34
CA GLY A 151 -1.57 -21.86 -7.92
C GLY A 151 -0.11 -21.69 -7.47
N CYS A 152 0.83 -21.58 -8.40
CA CYS A 152 2.27 -21.56 -8.15
C CYS A 152 2.68 -22.74 -7.25
N SER A 153 2.56 -23.95 -7.80
CA SER A 153 2.79 -25.19 -7.05
C SER A 153 4.26 -25.64 -7.02
N HIS A 154 5.06 -25.19 -7.98
CA HIS A 154 6.50 -25.43 -8.11
C HIS A 154 7.29 -24.36 -7.36
N ASP A 155 7.85 -23.40 -8.10
CA ASP A 155 8.64 -22.30 -7.57
C ASP A 155 7.77 -21.07 -7.29
N TYR A 156 7.99 -20.42 -6.15
CA TYR A 156 7.23 -19.23 -5.81
C TYR A 156 7.87 -18.34 -4.76
N LEU A 157 7.58 -17.05 -4.89
CA LEU A 157 7.75 -16.07 -3.82
C LEU A 157 6.41 -15.90 -3.08
N THR A 158 6.43 -15.87 -1.76
CA THR A 158 5.24 -15.63 -0.93
C THR A 158 5.34 -14.28 -0.24
N VAL A 159 4.30 -13.47 -0.38
CA VAL A 159 4.13 -12.18 0.32
C VAL A 159 2.70 -12.10 0.83
N ASN A 160 2.50 -11.84 2.13
CA ASN A 160 1.19 -11.83 2.79
C ASN A 160 0.36 -13.11 2.55
N GLY A 161 1.02 -14.27 2.47
CA GLY A 161 0.38 -15.56 2.19
C GLY A 161 -0.07 -15.77 0.74
N VAL A 162 0.22 -14.83 -0.17
CA VAL A 162 -0.05 -14.96 -1.61
C VAL A 162 1.22 -15.40 -2.32
N LYS A 163 1.11 -16.43 -3.17
CA LYS A 163 2.20 -16.94 -3.99
C LYS A 163 2.29 -16.21 -5.33
N TYR A 164 3.51 -15.98 -5.79
CA TYR A 164 3.84 -15.35 -7.06
C TYR A 164 4.84 -16.21 -7.82
N CYS A 165 4.59 -16.44 -9.10
CA CYS A 165 5.41 -17.24 -10.00
C CYS A 165 5.24 -16.74 -11.46
N GLY A 166 5.94 -17.36 -12.42
CA GLY A 166 5.97 -16.86 -13.79
C GLY A 166 6.67 -15.51 -13.89
N THR A 167 6.08 -14.56 -14.63
CA THR A 167 6.66 -13.23 -14.89
C THR A 167 5.93 -12.09 -14.17
N SER A 168 4.94 -12.41 -13.34
CA SER A 168 4.13 -11.44 -12.60
C SER A 168 4.44 -11.52 -11.11
N GLY A 169 5.50 -10.84 -10.70
CA GLY A 169 5.90 -10.75 -9.29
C GLY A 169 5.01 -9.83 -8.45
N PRO A 170 5.30 -9.68 -7.14
CA PRO A 170 4.49 -8.90 -6.19
C PRO A 170 4.69 -7.37 -6.31
N GLN A 171 4.58 -6.82 -7.52
CA GLN A 171 4.79 -5.38 -7.75
C GLN A 171 3.77 -4.54 -6.96
N GLY A 172 4.26 -3.62 -6.14
CA GLY A 172 3.47 -2.70 -5.32
C GLY A 172 2.83 -3.35 -4.08
N VAL A 173 3.00 -4.66 -3.87
CA VAL A 173 2.50 -5.35 -2.68
C VAL A 173 3.27 -4.87 -1.46
N VAL A 174 2.58 -4.61 -0.36
CA VAL A 174 3.18 -4.18 0.90
C VAL A 174 3.32 -5.40 1.82
N PRO A 175 4.53 -5.81 2.24
CA PRO A 175 4.71 -6.91 3.20
C PRO A 175 4.23 -6.48 4.58
N GLU A 176 3.02 -6.91 4.96
CA GLU A 176 2.33 -6.40 6.16
C GLU A 176 2.95 -6.90 7.46
N ASP A 177 3.42 -8.14 7.45
CA ASP A 177 4.16 -8.78 8.54
C ASP A 177 5.68 -8.57 8.44
N GLY A 178 6.14 -7.90 7.38
CA GLY A 178 7.54 -7.67 7.08
C GLY A 178 8.30 -8.96 6.71
N VAL A 179 7.59 -9.99 6.23
CA VAL A 179 8.15 -11.28 5.83
C VAL A 179 7.93 -11.51 4.33
N ILE A 180 8.98 -12.02 3.67
CA ILE A 180 8.93 -12.53 2.30
C ILE A 180 9.61 -13.90 2.31
N GLU A 181 8.98 -14.89 1.70
CA GLU A 181 9.49 -16.27 1.64
C GLU A 181 9.71 -16.68 0.19
N TRP A 182 10.77 -17.43 -0.07
CA TRP A 182 11.11 -17.99 -1.38
C TRP A 182 11.24 -19.50 -1.26
N THR A 183 10.68 -20.22 -2.23
CA THR A 183 10.81 -21.67 -2.35
C THR A 183 10.99 -22.05 -3.82
N SER A 184 11.87 -23.01 -4.09
CA SER A 184 11.94 -23.74 -5.36
C SER A 184 11.86 -25.26 -5.15
N ASP A 185 11.43 -25.99 -6.19
CA ASP A 185 11.40 -27.46 -6.21
C ASP A 185 12.63 -28.06 -6.93
N ASP A 186 12.63 -29.37 -7.16
CA ASP A 186 13.73 -30.10 -7.82
C ASP A 186 13.71 -29.95 -9.36
N GLY A 187 12.85 -29.08 -9.89
CA GLY A 187 12.45 -28.96 -11.28
C GLY A 187 13.09 -27.81 -12.06
N VAL A 188 12.25 -27.06 -12.79
CA VAL A 188 12.70 -26.12 -13.83
C VAL A 188 13.11 -24.79 -13.22
N VAL A 189 14.40 -24.53 -13.19
CA VAL A 189 14.91 -23.22 -12.76
C VAL A 189 14.81 -22.14 -13.85
N ARG A 190 14.77 -20.88 -13.42
CA ARG A 190 14.71 -19.67 -14.25
C ARG A 190 15.65 -18.59 -13.70
N SER A 191 15.70 -17.44 -14.37
CA SER A 191 16.60 -16.34 -13.99
C SER A 191 16.29 -15.69 -12.62
N GLY A 192 15.13 -16.01 -12.04
CA GLY A 192 14.79 -15.69 -10.67
C GLY A 192 14.23 -14.29 -10.49
N TRP A 193 14.50 -13.71 -9.33
CA TRP A 193 13.88 -12.46 -8.94
C TRP A 193 14.85 -11.50 -8.26
N LYS A 194 14.56 -10.22 -8.42
CA LYS A 194 15.20 -9.13 -7.69
C LYS A 194 14.13 -8.12 -7.30
N ALA A 195 14.05 -7.80 -6.02
CA ALA A 195 13.07 -6.87 -5.49
C ALA A 195 13.66 -5.98 -4.40
N ARG A 196 13.05 -4.82 -4.20
CA ARG A 196 13.35 -3.89 -3.10
C ARG A 196 12.07 -3.26 -2.60
N THR A 197 12.11 -2.61 -1.45
CA THR A 197 11.02 -1.70 -1.08
C THR A 197 11.11 -0.45 -1.92
N ASP A 198 9.97 0.09 -2.33
CA ASP A 198 9.93 1.36 -3.01
C ASP A 198 10.58 2.40 -2.09
N GLY A 199 11.54 3.13 -2.65
CA GLY A 199 12.12 4.28 -1.98
C GLY A 199 11.11 5.42 -1.89
N SER A 200 9.80 5.19 -1.80
CA SER A 200 8.82 6.27 -1.61
C SER A 200 8.95 6.89 -0.20
N LEU A 201 9.69 6.23 0.70
CA LEU A 201 10.28 6.85 1.90
C LEU A 201 11.75 7.23 1.73
N SER A 202 12.24 7.43 0.51
CA SER A 202 13.45 8.24 0.32
C SER A 202 13.14 9.59 0.96
N PRO A 203 13.94 10.10 1.90
CA PRO A 203 13.69 11.38 2.58
C PRO A 203 13.73 12.60 1.64
N ARG A 204 13.74 12.40 0.33
CA ARG A 204 13.80 13.44 -0.69
C ARG A 204 12.56 14.34 -0.78
N LEU A 205 11.53 14.14 0.05
CA LEU A 205 10.48 15.16 0.20
C LEU A 205 9.81 15.27 1.57
N LEU A 206 10.53 14.93 2.65
CA LEU A 206 10.27 15.58 3.95
C LEU A 206 11.45 16.50 4.27
N THR A 207 11.74 17.45 3.36
CA THR A 207 12.34 18.70 3.80
C THR A 207 11.30 19.37 4.70
N ILE A 208 11.42 19.13 6.00
CA ILE A 208 10.76 19.93 7.01
C ILE A 208 11.28 21.36 6.82
N SER A 209 10.50 22.17 6.09
CA SER A 209 10.70 23.61 5.99
C SER A 209 10.34 24.23 7.33
N THR A 210 11.28 24.21 8.28
CA THR A 210 11.22 25.06 9.47
C THR A 210 12.56 25.78 9.68
N HIS A 211 13.01 26.52 8.68
CA HIS A 211 13.79 27.73 8.97
C HIS A 211 12.82 28.80 9.49
N VAL A 212 12.37 28.64 10.74
CA VAL A 212 11.89 29.78 11.53
C VAL A 212 13.13 30.62 11.81
N SER A 213 13.25 31.71 11.05
CA SER A 213 14.23 32.75 11.32
C SER A 213 13.94 33.32 12.70
N ASN A 214 14.87 33.18 13.64
CA ASN A 214 14.78 33.78 14.96
C ASN A 214 15.64 35.07 14.98
N PRO A 215 15.06 36.28 14.92
CA PRO A 215 15.82 37.51 15.13
C PRO A 215 15.74 37.88 16.61
N PHE A 216 16.54 37.23 17.46
CA PHE A 216 16.78 37.77 18.81
C PHE A 216 18.16 38.41 18.88
N ARG A 217 18.13 39.74 18.85
CA ARG A 217 19.22 40.66 19.15
C ARG A 217 19.88 40.25 20.46
N SER A 218 21.18 40.01 20.44
CA SER A 218 22.01 40.15 21.64
C SER A 218 22.65 41.54 21.60
N ALA A 219 22.16 42.43 22.45
CA ALA A 219 22.84 43.67 22.78
C ALA A 219 24.08 43.33 23.63
N GLY A 220 25.25 43.71 23.12
CA GLY A 220 26.51 43.62 23.83
C GLY A 220 26.54 44.55 25.04
N ARG A 221 27.27 44.09 26.06
CA ARG A 221 27.60 44.78 27.30
C ARG A 221 28.79 45.71 27.11
#